data_AF-Q8SQB5-F1
#
_entry.id   AF-Q8SQB5-F1
#
_cell.length_a   1.000
_cell.length_b   1.000
_cell.length_c   1.000
_cell.angle_alpha   90.00
_cell.angle_beta   90.00
_cell.angle_gamma   90.00
#
_symmetry.space_group_name_H-M   'P 1'
#
loop_
_entity.id
_entity.type
_entity.pdbx_description
1 polymer ?
#
loop_
_entity_poly.entity_id
_entity_poly.type
_entity_poly.pdbx_seq_one_letter_code
_entity_poly.pdbx_strand_id
1 'polypeptide(L)'
;TRATNDSVVADKICEKMHFIAPKIYCCGAGVAADAEMTTRMAASNMELHALSTGRECRVATVTRMLRQTLFRYQGYVGASLIVGGVDFTGPQLYSVHPHGSYSRLPFTALGSGQDAAIAVLEDRFQPNIALEAAQELLVEAITAGILGDLGSGGNVDACVITAAGAKMLRALSSPTKPIERSSQYRFAPGTTPVLSQTVVPLTLELVEETVQAMEV
;
A
#
# COMPACT_ATOMS: atom_id res chain seq x y z
N THR A 1 -3.75 3.12 -6.79
CA THR A 1 -3.54 4.19 -5.79
C THR A 1 -4.79 5.01 -5.45
N ARG A 2 -5.96 4.76 -6.07
CA ARG A 2 -7.20 5.46 -5.72
C ARG A 2 -7.72 5.06 -4.33
N ALA A 3 -8.12 6.04 -3.54
CA ALA A 3 -8.97 5.88 -2.35
C ALA A 3 -10.23 6.75 -2.52
N THR A 4 -11.39 6.17 -2.26
CA THR A 4 -12.70 6.83 -2.42
C THR A 4 -13.40 6.96 -1.07
N ASN A 5 -14.18 8.03 -0.92
CA ASN A 5 -15.21 8.16 0.11
C ASN A 5 -16.55 7.96 -0.60
N ASP A 6 -16.94 6.70 -0.74
CA ASP A 6 -18.12 6.21 -1.45
C ASP A 6 -18.22 6.68 -2.90
N SER A 7 -18.67 7.91 -3.14
CA SER A 7 -18.93 8.46 -4.47
C SER A 7 -17.80 9.34 -5.01
N VAL A 8 -16.87 9.80 -4.16
CA VAL A 8 -15.81 10.75 -4.57
C VAL A 8 -14.42 10.16 -4.34
N VAL A 9 -13.50 10.43 -5.28
CA VAL A 9 -12.08 10.12 -5.11
C VAL A 9 -11.48 11.08 -4.09
N ALA A 10 -11.17 10.57 -2.90
CA ALA A 10 -10.54 11.33 -1.82
C ALA A 10 -9.05 11.51 -2.06
N ASP A 11 -8.36 10.46 -2.53
CA ASP A 11 -6.94 10.50 -2.84
C ASP A 11 -6.64 9.72 -4.15
N LYS A 12 -5.74 10.28 -4.96
CA LYS A 12 -5.27 9.71 -6.23
C LYS A 12 -3.95 8.94 -6.08
N ILE A 13 -3.20 9.16 -5.01
CA ILE A 13 -1.84 8.61 -4.81
C ILE A 13 -1.69 7.81 -3.49
N CYS A 14 -2.82 7.38 -2.91
CA CYS A 14 -2.86 6.60 -1.68
C CYS A 14 -2.07 5.28 -1.81
N GLU A 15 -1.22 5.01 -0.82
CA GLU A 15 -0.45 3.78 -0.69
C GLU A 15 -1.31 2.70 -0.04
N LYS A 16 -1.30 1.50 -0.62
CA LYS A 16 -2.03 0.33 -0.09
C LYS A 16 -1.11 -0.82 0.32
N MET A 17 0.17 -0.71 -0.01
CA MET A 17 1.18 -1.70 0.37
C MET A 17 1.88 -1.23 1.62
N HIS A 18 1.67 -1.98 2.70
CA HIS A 18 2.20 -1.71 4.02
C HIS A 18 3.42 -2.60 4.28
N PHE A 19 4.44 -2.00 4.87
CA PHE A 19 5.61 -2.71 5.36
C PHE A 19 5.27 -3.49 6.64
N ILE A 20 5.66 -4.76 6.71
CA ILE A 20 5.53 -5.57 7.93
C ILE A 20 6.91 -5.99 8.45
N ALA A 21 7.76 -6.50 7.57
CA ALA A 21 9.13 -6.92 7.86
C ALA A 21 9.98 -6.80 6.59
N PRO A 22 11.33 -6.86 6.67
CA PRO A 22 12.21 -6.64 5.49
C PRO A 22 11.89 -7.48 4.24
N LYS A 23 11.36 -8.69 4.41
CA LYS A 23 10.94 -9.60 3.33
C LYS A 23 9.44 -9.94 3.35
N ILE A 24 8.62 -9.14 4.04
CA ILE A 24 7.17 -9.37 4.17
C ILE A 24 6.43 -8.04 4.02
N TYR A 25 5.51 -8.00 3.05
CA TYR A 25 4.59 -6.88 2.85
C TYR A 25 3.14 -7.36 2.95
N CYS A 26 2.26 -6.40 3.20
CA CYS A 26 0.83 -6.62 3.26
C CYS A 26 0.10 -5.59 2.41
N CYS A 27 -0.87 -6.01 1.60
CA CYS A 27 -1.75 -5.12 0.88
C CYS A 27 -3.10 -5.00 1.62
N GLY A 28 -3.53 -3.76 1.87
CA GLY A 28 -4.82 -3.46 2.50
C GLY A 28 -5.96 -3.25 1.50
N ALA A 29 -7.11 -3.85 1.78
CA ALA A 29 -8.39 -3.63 1.12
C ALA A 29 -9.54 -3.58 2.16
N GLY A 30 -10.73 -3.13 1.75
CA GLY A 30 -11.85 -2.91 2.65
C GLY A 30 -11.76 -1.56 3.37
N VAL A 31 -12.05 -1.54 4.67
CA VAL A 31 -11.98 -0.32 5.48
C VAL A 31 -10.53 0.12 5.64
N ALA A 32 -10.17 1.27 5.06
CA ALA A 32 -8.78 1.73 4.98
C ALA A 32 -8.11 1.90 6.35
N ALA A 33 -8.80 2.56 7.29
CA ALA A 33 -8.27 2.80 8.64
C ALA A 33 -8.06 1.49 9.42
N ASP A 34 -8.96 0.52 9.26
CA ASP A 34 -8.86 -0.79 9.89
C ASP A 34 -7.64 -1.55 9.37
N ALA A 35 -7.41 -1.55 8.05
CA ALA A 35 -6.24 -2.18 7.44
C ALA A 35 -4.95 -1.52 7.91
N GLU A 36 -4.88 -0.19 7.93
CA GLU A 36 -3.72 0.59 8.39
C GLU A 36 -3.37 0.24 9.85
N MET A 37 -4.35 0.30 10.76
CA MET A 37 -4.08 0.06 12.18
C MET A 37 -3.78 -1.41 12.45
N THR A 38 -4.48 -2.34 11.78
CA THR A 38 -4.24 -3.78 11.94
C THR A 38 -2.85 -4.17 11.46
N THR A 39 -2.41 -3.65 10.31
CA THR A 39 -1.07 -3.92 9.77
C THR A 39 0.03 -3.28 10.62
N ARG A 40 -0.15 -2.04 11.11
CA ARG A 40 0.81 -1.39 12.02
C ARG A 40 0.99 -2.16 13.34
N MET A 41 -0.10 -2.61 13.95
CA MET A 41 -0.03 -3.45 15.16
C MET A 41 0.69 -4.77 14.91
N ALA A 42 0.43 -5.41 13.75
CA ALA A 42 1.13 -6.63 13.39
C ALA A 42 2.63 -6.37 13.16
N ALA A 43 2.99 -5.31 12.41
CA ALA A 43 4.37 -4.93 12.13
C ALA A 43 5.18 -4.69 13.41
N SER A 44 4.63 -3.92 14.37
CA SER A 44 5.30 -3.64 15.65
C SER A 44 5.58 -4.91 16.45
N ASN A 45 4.62 -5.83 16.51
CA ASN A 45 4.83 -7.11 17.19
C ASN A 45 5.84 -8.01 16.46
N MET A 46 5.86 -7.95 15.11
CA MET A 46 6.84 -8.68 14.32
C MET A 46 8.26 -8.16 14.52
N GLU A 47 8.42 -6.84 14.67
CA GLU A 47 9.71 -6.23 15.01
C GLU A 47 10.19 -6.69 16.39
N LEU A 48 9.32 -6.64 17.41
CA LEU A 48 9.63 -7.17 18.75
C LEU A 48 10.03 -8.65 18.70
N HIS A 49 9.29 -9.46 17.92
CA HIS A 49 9.59 -10.88 17.75
C HIS A 49 10.92 -11.11 17.05
N ALA A 50 11.23 -10.33 16.00
CA ALA A 50 12.49 -10.42 15.25
C ALA A 50 13.69 -10.09 16.14
N LEU A 51 13.60 -9.01 16.91
CA LEU A 51 14.64 -8.59 17.86
C LEU A 51 14.85 -9.62 18.98
N SER A 52 13.76 -10.20 19.50
CA SER A 52 13.84 -11.20 20.57
C SER A 52 14.44 -12.52 20.10
N THR A 53 14.10 -12.96 18.88
CA THR A 53 14.57 -14.24 18.34
C THR A 53 15.94 -14.13 17.67
N GLY A 54 16.32 -12.95 17.20
CA GLY A 54 17.51 -12.77 16.35
C GLY A 54 17.44 -13.61 15.07
N ARG A 55 16.23 -13.78 14.51
CA ARG A 55 15.97 -14.60 13.31
C ARG A 55 15.03 -13.87 12.34
N GLU A 56 15.04 -14.32 11.10
CA GLU A 56 14.12 -13.80 10.07
C GLU A 56 12.65 -14.14 10.39
N CYS A 57 11.77 -13.17 10.12
CA CYS A 57 10.33 -13.32 10.27
C CYS A 57 9.76 -14.38 9.32
N ARG A 58 8.79 -15.18 9.82
CA ARG A 58 8.03 -16.15 9.01
C ARG A 58 6.71 -15.54 8.54
N VAL A 59 6.35 -15.76 7.27
CA VAL A 59 5.09 -15.24 6.69
C VAL A 59 3.86 -15.83 7.39
N ALA A 60 3.93 -17.11 7.77
CA ALA A 60 2.89 -17.80 8.52
C ALA A 60 2.63 -17.18 9.91
N THR A 61 3.67 -16.63 10.57
CA THR A 61 3.51 -15.96 11.87
C THR A 61 2.68 -14.69 11.72
N VAL A 62 3.00 -13.85 10.72
CA VAL A 62 2.23 -12.64 10.40
C VAL A 62 0.77 -12.98 10.13
N THR A 63 0.54 -13.96 9.24
CA THR A 63 -0.81 -14.41 8.87
C THR A 63 -1.59 -14.92 10.07
N ARG A 64 -0.95 -15.69 10.97
CA ARG A 64 -1.56 -16.18 12.21
C ARG A 64 -1.93 -15.04 13.15
N MET A 65 -1.09 -14.02 13.30
CA MET A 65 -1.38 -12.87 14.14
C MET A 65 -2.58 -12.09 13.60
N LEU A 66 -2.57 -11.76 12.32
CA LEU A 66 -3.64 -11.01 11.66
C LEU A 66 -4.98 -11.72 11.80
N ARG A 67 -5.06 -12.99 11.42
CA ARG A 67 -6.33 -13.73 11.48
C ARG A 67 -6.88 -13.86 12.91
N GLN A 68 -6.01 -14.02 13.92
CA GLN A 68 -6.43 -14.14 15.32
C GLN A 68 -6.94 -12.81 15.85
N THR A 69 -6.29 -11.70 15.50
CA THR A 69 -6.76 -10.35 15.82
C THR A 69 -8.11 -10.08 15.16
N LEU A 70 -8.25 -10.34 13.86
CA LEU A 70 -9.51 -10.13 13.13
C LEU A 70 -10.65 -11.02 13.66
N PHE A 71 -10.36 -12.29 13.96
CA PHE A 71 -11.36 -13.22 14.52
C PHE A 71 -11.85 -12.79 15.91
N ARG A 72 -10.99 -12.18 16.74
CA ARG A 72 -11.42 -11.62 18.05
C ARG A 72 -12.49 -10.55 17.91
N TYR A 73 -12.43 -9.77 16.83
CA TYR A 73 -13.43 -8.75 16.51
C TYR A 73 -14.61 -9.29 15.70
N GLN A 74 -14.72 -10.61 15.49
CA GLN A 74 -15.86 -11.26 14.83
C GLN A 74 -16.25 -10.64 13.46
N GLY A 75 -15.29 -10.02 12.76
CA GLY A 75 -15.51 -9.36 11.47
C GLY A 75 -16.01 -7.91 11.54
N TYR A 76 -16.10 -7.28 12.71
CA TYR A 76 -16.39 -5.85 12.82
C TYR A 76 -15.25 -4.97 12.27
N VAL A 77 -14.01 -5.45 12.37
CA VAL A 77 -12.86 -4.82 11.72
C VAL A 77 -12.86 -5.25 10.26
N GLY A 78 -13.20 -4.32 9.37
CA GLY A 78 -13.46 -4.55 7.94
C GLY A 78 -12.19 -4.63 7.09
N ALA A 79 -11.07 -5.09 7.65
CA ALA A 79 -9.79 -5.19 6.95
C ALA A 79 -9.70 -6.50 6.17
N SER A 80 -9.53 -6.40 4.85
CA SER A 80 -9.22 -7.53 3.98
C SER A 80 -7.77 -7.40 3.53
N LEU A 81 -6.95 -8.41 3.82
CA LEU A 81 -5.49 -8.30 3.70
C LEU A 81 -4.93 -9.38 2.77
N ILE A 82 -3.95 -9.00 1.95
CA ILE A 82 -3.10 -9.95 1.22
C ILE A 82 -1.72 -9.88 1.84
N VAL A 83 -1.23 -10.99 2.39
CA VAL A 83 0.09 -11.08 3.02
C VAL A 83 1.01 -11.86 2.11
N GLY A 84 2.09 -11.23 1.65
CA GLY A 84 3.08 -11.83 0.78
C GLY A 84 4.48 -11.65 1.32
N GLY A 85 5.30 -12.69 1.22
CA GLY A 85 6.69 -12.59 1.61
C GLY A 85 7.51 -13.80 1.23
N VAL A 86 8.81 -13.70 1.48
CA VAL A 86 9.77 -14.79 1.28
C VAL A 86 10.42 -15.09 2.62
N ASP A 87 10.24 -16.33 3.08
CA ASP A 87 10.96 -16.87 4.22
C ASP A 87 11.93 -17.98 3.79
N PHE A 88 12.61 -18.63 4.73
CA PHE A 88 13.57 -19.69 4.40
C PHE A 88 12.94 -20.91 3.70
N THR A 89 11.62 -21.14 3.88
CA THR A 89 10.91 -22.23 3.21
C THR A 89 10.58 -21.88 1.76
N GLY A 90 10.56 -20.59 1.44
CA GLY A 90 10.30 -20.07 0.11
C GLY A 90 9.25 -18.95 0.10
N PRO A 91 8.80 -18.55 -1.10
CA PRO A 91 7.73 -17.57 -1.27
C PRO A 91 6.39 -18.12 -0.77
N GLN A 92 5.68 -17.32 0.02
CA GLN A 92 4.34 -17.65 0.50
C GLN A 92 3.40 -16.45 0.30
N LEU A 93 2.19 -16.73 -0.18
CA LEU A 93 1.14 -15.75 -0.39
C LEU A 93 -0.15 -16.24 0.29
N TYR A 94 -0.74 -15.36 1.10
CA TYR A 94 -1.98 -15.62 1.83
C TYR A 94 -3.00 -14.52 1.57
N SER A 95 -4.27 -14.88 1.41
CA SER A 95 -5.39 -13.97 1.61
C SER A 95 -5.93 -14.13 3.03
N VAL A 96 -6.26 -13.03 3.69
CA VAL A 96 -6.91 -13.00 5.00
C VAL A 96 -8.14 -12.11 4.90
N HIS A 97 -9.31 -12.69 5.13
CA HIS A 97 -10.58 -11.98 5.05
C HIS A 97 -10.99 -11.42 6.42
N PRO A 98 -11.90 -10.42 6.48
CA PRO A 98 -12.26 -9.72 7.72
C PRO A 98 -12.71 -10.63 8.87
N HIS A 99 -13.34 -11.78 8.58
CA HIS A 99 -13.80 -12.73 9.59
C HIS A 99 -12.69 -13.64 10.15
N GLY A 100 -11.43 -13.48 9.69
CA GLY A 100 -10.30 -14.29 10.11
C GLY A 100 -10.13 -15.62 9.35
N SER A 101 -10.91 -15.85 8.29
CA SER A 101 -10.60 -16.93 7.34
C SER A 101 -9.35 -16.55 6.55
N TYR A 102 -8.54 -17.56 6.23
CA TYR A 102 -7.33 -17.38 5.43
C TYR A 102 -7.17 -18.53 4.46
N SER A 103 -6.55 -18.26 3.32
CA SER A 103 -6.19 -19.27 2.33
C SER A 103 -4.79 -19.00 1.79
N ARG A 104 -4.09 -20.07 1.41
CA ARG A 104 -2.77 -20.01 0.79
C ARG A 104 -2.91 -20.34 -0.69
N LEU A 105 -2.59 -19.40 -1.57
CA LEU A 105 -2.88 -19.50 -2.99
C LEU A 105 -1.68 -19.01 -3.81
N PRO A 106 -1.49 -19.50 -5.05
CA PRO A 106 -0.44 -18.99 -5.94
C PRO A 106 -0.70 -17.54 -6.40
N PHE A 107 -1.97 -17.14 -6.52
CA PHE A 107 -2.40 -15.78 -6.84
C PHE A 107 -3.76 -15.51 -6.18
N THR A 108 -4.08 -14.23 -5.98
CA THR A 108 -5.37 -13.77 -5.46
C THR A 108 -5.55 -12.28 -5.72
N ALA A 109 -6.79 -11.81 -5.76
CA ALA A 109 -7.13 -10.39 -5.76
C ALA A 109 -8.24 -10.14 -4.74
N LEU A 110 -8.20 -8.98 -4.09
CA LEU A 110 -9.20 -8.52 -3.13
C LEU A 110 -9.59 -7.07 -3.42
N GLY A 111 -10.77 -6.66 -2.95
CA GLY A 111 -11.31 -5.32 -3.15
C GLY A 111 -12.41 -5.28 -4.21
N SER A 112 -12.93 -4.08 -4.52
CA SER A 112 -14.05 -3.93 -5.46
C SER A 112 -13.72 -4.39 -6.88
N GLY A 113 -12.50 -4.12 -7.37
CA GLY A 113 -12.04 -4.52 -8.69
C GLY A 113 -11.51 -5.96 -8.80
N GLN A 114 -11.74 -6.80 -7.78
CA GLN A 114 -11.16 -8.15 -7.73
C GLN A 114 -11.63 -9.05 -8.88
N ASP A 115 -12.89 -8.91 -9.33
CA ASP A 115 -13.47 -9.81 -10.32
C ASP A 115 -12.76 -9.67 -11.68
N ALA A 116 -12.51 -8.42 -12.10
CA ALA A 116 -11.76 -8.12 -13.33
C ALA A 116 -10.29 -8.57 -13.23
N ALA A 117 -9.67 -8.40 -12.06
CA ALA A 117 -8.28 -8.83 -11.85
C ALA A 117 -8.17 -10.37 -11.87
N ILE A 118 -9.10 -11.08 -11.23
CA ILE A 118 -9.14 -12.55 -11.21
C ILE A 118 -9.33 -13.09 -12.63
N ALA A 119 -10.20 -12.50 -13.45
CA ALA A 119 -10.42 -12.95 -14.82
C ALA A 119 -9.11 -12.99 -15.65
N VAL A 120 -8.25 -11.96 -15.52
CA VAL A 120 -6.95 -11.92 -16.21
C VAL A 120 -5.96 -12.92 -15.62
N LEU A 121 -5.93 -13.03 -14.29
CA LEU A 121 -5.04 -13.96 -13.60
C LEU A 121 -5.36 -15.41 -13.94
N GLU A 122 -6.64 -15.80 -13.95
CA GLU A 122 -7.08 -17.16 -14.31
C GLU A 122 -6.74 -17.53 -15.76
N ASP A 123 -6.86 -16.59 -16.71
CA ASP A 123 -6.59 -16.83 -18.13
C ASP A 123 -5.09 -17.02 -18.42
N ARG A 124 -4.23 -16.21 -17.79
CA ARG A 124 -2.81 -16.07 -18.19
C ARG A 124 -1.79 -16.58 -17.19
N PHE A 125 -2.21 -16.94 -15.96
CA PHE A 125 -1.28 -17.44 -14.96
C PHE A 125 -0.67 -18.77 -15.37
N GLN A 126 0.64 -18.90 -15.15
CA GLN A 126 1.37 -20.16 -15.30
C GLN A 126 2.17 -20.42 -14.02
N PRO A 127 2.41 -21.68 -13.64
CA PRO A 127 3.30 -21.99 -12.53
C PRO A 127 4.74 -21.62 -12.90
N ASN A 128 5.49 -21.05 -11.94
CA ASN A 128 6.91 -20.71 -12.08
C ASN A 128 7.25 -19.73 -13.22
N ILE A 129 6.42 -18.69 -13.42
CA ILE A 129 6.73 -17.63 -14.38
C ILE A 129 8.00 -16.86 -14.02
N ALA A 130 8.68 -16.34 -15.06
CA ALA A 130 9.79 -15.41 -14.90
C ALA A 130 9.33 -14.08 -14.28
N LEU A 131 10.24 -13.38 -13.60
CA LEU A 131 9.92 -12.16 -12.85
C LEU A 131 9.38 -11.05 -13.76
N GLU A 132 9.95 -10.87 -14.94
CA GLU A 132 9.54 -9.86 -15.91
C GLU A 132 8.11 -10.14 -16.41
N ALA A 133 7.83 -11.39 -16.78
CA ALA A 133 6.49 -11.82 -17.18
C ALA A 133 5.47 -11.69 -16.04
N ALA A 134 5.89 -11.92 -14.79
CA ALA A 134 5.06 -11.70 -13.62
C ALA A 134 4.68 -10.24 -13.42
N GLN A 135 5.62 -9.32 -13.67
CA GLN A 135 5.35 -7.88 -13.58
C GLN A 135 4.38 -7.42 -14.66
N GLU A 136 4.56 -7.89 -15.90
CA GLU A 136 3.65 -7.60 -17.01
C GLU A 136 2.24 -8.13 -16.70
N LEU A 137 2.12 -9.39 -16.28
CA LEU A 137 0.84 -9.98 -15.89
C LEU A 137 0.16 -9.22 -14.74
N LEU A 138 0.93 -8.80 -13.73
CA LEU A 138 0.41 -8.00 -12.62
C LEU A 138 -0.12 -6.65 -13.11
N VAL A 139 0.62 -5.97 -13.99
CA VAL A 139 0.18 -4.69 -14.57
C VAL A 139 -1.12 -4.87 -15.35
N GLU A 140 -1.24 -5.93 -16.15
CA GLU A 140 -2.46 -6.22 -16.90
C GLU A 140 -3.65 -6.51 -15.98
N ALA A 141 -3.47 -7.34 -14.95
CA ALA A 141 -4.54 -7.70 -14.01
C ALA A 141 -5.06 -6.47 -13.23
N ILE A 142 -4.17 -5.63 -12.71
CA ILE A 142 -4.58 -4.40 -12.02
C ILE A 142 -5.16 -3.38 -13.01
N THR A 143 -4.65 -3.32 -14.24
CA THR A 143 -5.21 -2.42 -15.28
C THR A 143 -6.63 -2.82 -15.66
N ALA A 144 -6.94 -4.12 -15.72
CA ALA A 144 -8.31 -4.59 -15.89
C ALA A 144 -9.22 -4.13 -14.74
N GLY A 145 -8.74 -4.21 -13.49
CA GLY A 145 -9.45 -3.65 -12.33
C GLY A 145 -9.64 -2.12 -12.42
N ILE A 146 -8.62 -1.39 -12.86
CA ILE A 146 -8.70 0.08 -13.01
C ILE A 146 -9.72 0.50 -14.07
N LEU A 147 -9.80 -0.21 -15.19
CA LEU A 147 -10.69 0.13 -16.29
C LEU A 147 -12.10 -0.47 -16.11
N GLY A 148 -12.22 -1.57 -15.37
CA GLY A 148 -13.47 -2.31 -15.16
C GLY A 148 -14.23 -1.95 -13.88
N ASP A 149 -13.62 -1.25 -12.92
CA ASP A 149 -14.25 -0.86 -11.65
C ASP A 149 -14.17 0.66 -11.38
N LEU A 150 -15.25 1.23 -10.86
CA LEU A 150 -15.34 2.66 -10.51
C LEU A 150 -14.54 3.00 -9.24
N GLY A 151 -14.51 2.07 -8.28
CA GLY A 151 -13.77 2.24 -7.01
C GLY A 151 -12.25 2.13 -7.18
N SER A 152 -11.79 1.57 -8.29
CA SER A 152 -10.39 1.33 -8.59
C SER A 152 -9.84 2.31 -9.61
N GLY A 153 -8.58 2.74 -9.46
CA GLY A 153 -7.97 3.69 -10.39
C GLY A 153 -6.65 4.30 -9.94
N GLY A 154 -6.20 5.28 -10.72
CA GLY A 154 -4.91 5.95 -10.56
C GLY A 154 -3.78 5.13 -11.17
N ASN A 155 -2.66 5.05 -10.48
CA ASN A 155 -1.48 4.32 -10.91
C ASN A 155 -1.47 2.90 -10.34
N VAL A 156 -0.67 2.04 -10.97
CA VAL A 156 -0.35 0.69 -10.51
C VAL A 156 0.97 0.74 -9.73
N ASP A 157 0.95 0.29 -8.48
CA ASP A 157 2.14 0.08 -7.67
C ASP A 157 2.43 -1.42 -7.58
N ALA A 158 3.69 -1.81 -7.63
CA ALA A 158 4.13 -3.19 -7.54
C ALA A 158 5.24 -3.34 -6.49
N CYS A 159 5.24 -4.45 -5.76
CA CYS A 159 6.32 -4.80 -4.84
C CYS A 159 6.89 -6.15 -5.24
N VAL A 160 8.19 -6.18 -5.51
CA VAL A 160 8.91 -7.40 -5.85
C VAL A 160 9.65 -7.86 -4.61
N ILE A 161 9.33 -9.06 -4.14
CA ILE A 161 9.97 -9.66 -2.97
C ILE A 161 10.68 -10.94 -3.42
N THR A 162 11.99 -10.99 -3.19
CA THR A 162 12.85 -12.13 -3.53
C THR A 162 13.64 -12.57 -2.30
N ALA A 163 14.41 -13.66 -2.41
CA ALA A 163 15.30 -14.09 -1.34
C ALA A 163 16.36 -13.03 -0.98
N ALA A 164 16.77 -12.19 -1.93
CA ALA A 164 17.75 -11.12 -1.72
C ALA A 164 17.16 -9.94 -0.91
N GLY A 165 15.85 -9.70 -1.01
CA GLY A 165 15.20 -8.58 -0.37
C GLY A 165 13.92 -8.16 -1.08
N ALA A 166 13.35 -7.05 -0.62
CA ALA A 166 12.16 -6.45 -1.21
C ALA A 166 12.48 -5.13 -1.92
N LYS A 167 11.83 -4.91 -3.06
CA LYS A 167 11.92 -3.69 -3.85
C LYS A 167 10.53 -3.15 -4.13
N MET A 168 10.26 -1.95 -3.64
CA MET A 168 9.02 -1.23 -3.90
C MET A 168 9.14 -0.44 -5.21
N LEU A 169 8.17 -0.62 -6.11
CA LEU A 169 8.07 0.07 -7.40
C LEU A 169 6.77 0.88 -7.40
N ARG A 170 6.88 2.19 -7.18
CA ARG A 170 5.72 3.09 -7.20
C ARG A 170 5.48 3.62 -8.61
N ALA A 171 4.21 3.68 -9.01
CA ALA A 171 3.78 4.10 -10.33
C ALA A 171 4.47 3.33 -11.48
N LEU A 172 4.47 2.00 -11.38
CA LEU A 172 4.99 1.10 -12.42
C LEU A 172 4.26 1.31 -13.75
N SER A 173 2.94 1.52 -13.69
CA SER A 173 2.12 1.88 -14.84
C SER A 173 1.13 2.99 -14.49
N SER A 174 0.92 3.90 -15.45
CA SER A 174 -0.04 5.00 -15.35
C SER A 174 -1.01 4.94 -16.54
N PRO A 175 -2.14 4.23 -16.42
CA PRO A 175 -3.10 4.09 -17.51
C PRO A 175 -3.84 5.40 -17.81
N THR A 176 -3.91 6.33 -16.86
CA THR A 176 -4.63 7.60 -17.01
C THR A 176 -3.70 8.71 -17.51
N LYS A 177 -3.83 9.09 -18.78
CA LYS A 177 -3.03 10.15 -19.42
C LYS A 177 -3.51 11.60 -19.21
N PRO A 178 -4.81 11.92 -19.07
CA PRO A 178 -5.26 13.30 -18.95
C PRO A 178 -4.89 13.96 -17.60
N ILE A 179 -3.66 14.50 -17.51
CA ILE A 179 -3.16 15.24 -16.34
C ILE A 179 -3.02 16.74 -16.58
N GLU A 180 -3.00 17.15 -17.85
CA GLU A 180 -2.87 18.53 -18.27
C GLU A 180 -4.20 19.28 -18.15
N ARG A 181 -4.12 20.61 -18.03
CA ARG A 181 -5.28 21.51 -18.04
C ARG A 181 -5.09 22.56 -19.12
N SER A 182 -6.16 22.91 -19.84
CA SER A 182 -6.13 23.93 -20.89
C SER A 182 -6.24 25.36 -20.36
N SER A 183 -6.71 25.53 -19.12
CA SER A 183 -6.90 26.83 -18.48
C SER A 183 -6.32 26.85 -17.07
N GLN A 184 -5.80 28.01 -16.68
CA GLN A 184 -5.17 28.22 -15.39
C GLN A 184 -5.86 29.37 -14.64
N TYR A 185 -6.39 29.07 -13.45
CA TYR A 185 -6.97 30.08 -12.57
C TYR A 185 -5.90 30.55 -11.56
N ARG A 186 -5.54 31.83 -11.65
CA ARG A 186 -4.63 32.53 -10.73
C ARG A 186 -5.19 33.93 -10.50
N PHE A 187 -5.43 34.28 -9.24
CA PHE A 187 -5.94 35.58 -8.86
C PHE A 187 -4.82 36.42 -8.22
N ALA A 188 -4.81 37.72 -8.49
CA ALA A 188 -3.86 38.63 -7.89
C ALA A 188 -4.11 38.78 -6.36
N PRO A 189 -3.08 39.10 -5.55
CA PRO A 189 -3.27 39.48 -4.16
C PRO A 189 -4.28 40.64 -4.03
N GLY A 190 -5.12 40.61 -3.00
CA GLY A 190 -6.19 41.61 -2.79
C GLY A 190 -7.54 41.28 -3.45
N THR A 191 -7.65 40.16 -4.17
CA THR A 191 -8.93 39.69 -4.75
C THR A 191 -9.88 39.04 -3.74
N THR A 192 -9.38 38.62 -2.58
CA THR A 192 -10.18 38.04 -1.48
C THR A 192 -10.45 39.10 -0.41
N PRO A 193 -11.70 39.40 -0.05
CA PRO A 193 -12.02 40.37 1.00
C PRO A 193 -11.70 39.77 2.38
N VAL A 194 -10.65 40.29 3.03
CA VAL A 194 -10.23 39.88 4.38
C VAL A 194 -10.79 40.85 5.41
N LEU A 195 -11.50 40.34 6.44
CA LEU A 195 -12.09 41.17 7.48
C LEU A 195 -11.10 41.58 8.58
N SER A 196 -10.25 40.65 9.01
CA SER A 196 -9.28 40.88 10.09
C SER A 196 -8.06 40.00 9.86
N GLN A 197 -6.90 40.52 10.26
CA GLN A 197 -5.63 39.80 10.17
C GLN A 197 -4.87 39.97 11.49
N THR A 198 -4.19 38.91 11.89
CA THR A 198 -3.25 38.93 13.02
C THR A 198 -1.91 38.41 12.53
N VAL A 199 -0.83 39.04 12.97
CA VAL A 199 0.55 38.67 12.61
C VAL A 199 1.31 38.47 13.91
N VAL A 200 1.77 37.24 14.13
CA VAL A 200 2.56 36.87 15.31
C VAL A 200 4.00 36.63 14.85
N PRO A 201 4.94 37.57 15.10
CA PRO A 201 6.34 37.36 14.76
C PRO A 201 6.94 36.26 15.65
N LEU A 202 7.77 35.40 15.07
CA LEU A 202 8.54 34.42 15.82
C LEU A 202 9.77 35.12 16.43
N THR A 203 9.92 35.06 17.75
CA THR A 203 11.16 35.47 18.44
C THR A 203 12.17 34.33 18.33
N LEU A 204 13.04 34.40 17.34
CA LEU A 204 14.17 33.48 17.20
C LEU A 204 15.34 34.04 18.03
N GLU A 205 15.69 33.38 19.14
CA GLU A 205 16.99 33.58 19.79
C GLU A 205 18.03 32.75 19.04
N LEU A 206 19.07 33.42 18.54
CA LEU A 206 20.17 32.77 17.82
C LEU A 206 21.09 32.12 18.86
N VAL A 207 20.88 30.83 19.13
CA VAL A 207 21.59 30.09 20.19
C VAL A 207 23.01 29.70 19.76
N GLU A 208 23.22 29.37 18.49
CA GLU A 208 24.54 28.96 17.98
C GLU A 208 24.63 29.22 16.47
N GLU A 209 25.75 29.82 16.03
CA GLU A 209 26.08 30.00 14.61
C GLU A 209 27.35 29.19 14.32
N THR A 210 27.20 28.02 13.69
CA THR A 210 28.35 27.25 13.20
C THR A 210 28.61 27.58 11.74
N VAL A 211 29.64 28.40 11.49
CA VAL A 211 30.17 28.65 10.15
C VAL A 211 31.09 27.49 9.77
N GLN A 212 30.63 26.59 8.89
CA GLN A 212 31.50 25.62 8.24
C GLN A 212 32.08 26.23 6.96
N ALA A 213 33.39 26.51 6.98
CA ALA A 213 34.12 26.81 5.76
C ALA A 213 34.28 25.52 4.95
N MET A 214 33.72 25.49 3.74
CA MET A 214 34.07 24.46 2.76
C MET A 214 35.45 24.80 2.20
N GLU A 215 36.44 23.94 2.42
CA GLU A 215 37.70 23.98 1.68
C GLU A 215 37.42 23.69 0.20
N VAL A 216 37.93 24.56 -0.67
CA VAL A 216 37.83 24.50 -2.14
C VAL A 216 38.86 23.54 -2.71
#